data_AF-A0A4S1HE02-F1
#
_entry.id   AF-A0A4S1HE02-F1
#
_cell.length_a   1.000
_cell.length_b   1.000
_cell.length_c   1.000
_cell.angle_alpha   90.00
_cell.angle_beta   90.00
_cell.angle_gamma   90.00
#
_symmetry.space_group_name_H-M   'P 1'
#
loop_
_entity.id
_entity.type
_entity.pdbx_description
1 polymer ?
#
loop_
_entity_poly.entity_id
_entity_poly.type
_entity_poly.pdbx_seq_one_letter_code
_entity_poly.pdbx_strand_id
1 'polypeptide(L)' 'MRPNSREPQADPVDHIIAWHDGDSRAAIETLMEDIQHLRLQLALATAAMGTGFTRGWKPDADRNAR' A
#
# COMPACT_ATOMS: atom_id res chain seq x y z
N MET A 1 6.85 -11.12 -26.33
CA MET A 1 5.80 -10.07 -26.42
C MET A 1 5.00 -10.14 -25.12
N ARG A 2 5.17 -9.19 -24.18
CA ARG A 2 4.32 -9.13 -22.98
C ARG A 2 2.94 -8.62 -23.41
N PRO A 3 1.83 -9.23 -22.98
CA PRO A 3 0.52 -8.69 -23.32
C PRO A 3 0.40 -7.31 -22.67
N ASN A 4 0.15 -6.30 -23.51
CA ASN A 4 -0.28 -4.98 -23.06
C ASN A 4 -1.71 -5.16 -22.55
N SER A 5 -1.88 -5.35 -21.25
CA SER A 5 -3.19 -5.29 -20.58
C SER A 5 -3.69 -3.86 -20.65
N ARG A 6 -4.25 -3.46 -21.79
CA ARG A 6 -5.13 -2.30 -21.93
C ARG A 6 -6.56 -2.75 -21.71
N GLU A 7 -6.83 -3.37 -20.57
CA GLU A 7 -8.19 -3.28 -20.03
C GLU A 7 -8.35 -1.84 -19.54
N PRO A 8 -9.53 -1.20 -19.66
CA PRO A 8 -9.80 -0.01 -18.87
C PRO A 8 -9.71 -0.46 -17.42
N GLN A 9 -8.54 -0.25 -16.82
CA GLN A 9 -8.29 -0.49 -15.41
C GLN A 9 -9.32 0.40 -14.70
N ALA A 10 -10.40 -0.21 -14.23
CA ALA A 10 -11.44 0.50 -13.50
C ALA A 10 -10.73 1.39 -12.48
N ASP A 11 -11.13 2.65 -12.41
CA ASP A 11 -10.48 3.61 -11.54
C ASP A 11 -10.41 3.00 -10.12
N PRO A 12 -9.22 2.85 -9.51
CA PRO A 12 -9.10 2.14 -8.24
C PRO A 12 -9.99 2.72 -7.14
N VAL A 13 -10.31 4.01 -7.22
CA VAL A 13 -11.23 4.68 -6.30
C VAL A 13 -12.67 4.22 -6.55
N ASP A 14 -13.13 4.24 -7.80
CA ASP A 14 -14.46 3.73 -8.16
C ASP A 14 -14.61 2.25 -7.78
N HIS A 15 -13.54 1.46 -7.96
CA HIS A 15 -13.53 0.04 -7.61
C HIS A 15 -13.69 -0.18 -6.10
N ILE A 16 -12.94 0.55 -5.27
CA ILE A 16 -13.02 0.36 -3.82
C ILE A 16 -14.35 0.87 -3.25
N ILE A 17 -14.87 1.99 -3.78
CA ILE A 17 -16.19 2.49 -3.39
C ILE A 17 -17.28 1.48 -3.77
N ALA A 18 -17.20 0.88 -4.96
CA ALA A 18 -18.14 -0.15 -5.38
C ALA A 18 -18.05 -1.43 -4.53
N TRP A 19 -16.85 -1.80 -4.06
CA TRP A 19 -16.67 -2.93 -3.14
C TRP A 19 -17.35 -2.72 -1.79
N HIS A 20 -17.54 -1.46 -1.38
CA HIS A 20 -18.29 -1.07 -0.18
C HIS A 20 -19.74 -0.62 -0.48
N ASP A 21 -20.36 -1.13 -1.55
CA ASP A 21 -21.75 -0.81 -1.93
C ASP A 21 -22.03 0.70 -2.08
N GLY A 22 -21.02 1.49 -2.45
CA GLY A 22 -21.11 2.95 -2.55
C GLY A 22 -20.81 3.70 -1.25
N ASP A 23 -20.61 3.00 -0.13
CA ASP A 23 -20.24 3.62 1.14
C ASP A 23 -18.77 4.05 1.14
N SER A 24 -18.55 5.30 0.74
CA SER A 24 -17.23 5.92 0.72
C SER A 24 -16.59 6.00 2.11
N ARG A 25 -17.39 6.08 3.18
CA ARG A 25 -16.86 6.15 4.54
C ARG A 25 -16.29 4.80 4.96
N ALA A 26 -17.04 3.72 4.73
CA ALA A 26 -16.57 2.37 4.98
C ALA A 26 -15.29 2.06 4.18
N ALA A 27 -15.23 2.49 2.92
CA ALA A 27 -14.04 2.35 2.09
C ALA A 27 -12.81 3.06 2.67
N ILE A 28 -12.98 4.29 3.16
CA ILE A 28 -11.90 5.05 3.80
C ILE A 28 -11.47 4.39 5.11
N GLU A 29 -12.41 3.92 5.92
CA GLU A 29 -12.11 3.23 7.19
C GLU A 29 -11.27 1.97 6.95
N THR A 30 -11.63 1.14 5.97
CA THR A 30 -10.83 -0.04 5.58
C THR A 30 -9.45 0.35 5.05
N LEU A 31 -9.35 1.36 4.19
CA LEU A 31 -8.05 1.84 3.70
C LEU A 31 -7.14 2.33 4.84
N MET A 32 -7.71 3.00 5.85
CA MET A 32 -6.95 3.43 7.02
C MET A 32 -6.41 2.23 7.81
N GLU A 33 -7.21 1.18 8.00
CA GLU A 33 -6.78 -0.07 8.65
C GLU A 33 -5.67 -0.77 7.86
N ASP A 34 -5.81 -0.86 6.54
CA ASP A 34 -4.81 -1.45 5.66
C ASP A 34 -3.49 -0.70 5.71
N ILE A 35 -3.53 0.64 5.69
CA ILE A 35 -2.32 1.48 5.85
C ILE A 35 -1.64 1.21 7.18
N GLN A 36 -2.41 1.13 8.28
CA GLN A 36 -1.87 0.87 9.61
C GLN A 36 -1.20 -0.52 9.65
N HIS A 37 -1.86 -1.53 9.07
CA HIS A 37 -1.33 -2.89 8.96
C HIS A 37 -0.03 -2.92 8.15
N LEU A 38 0.00 -2.28 6.98
CA LEU A 38 1.17 -2.23 6.11
C LEU A 38 2.36 -1.52 6.77
N ARG A 39 2.11 -0.43 7.51
CA ARG A 39 3.15 0.26 8.27
C ARG A 39 3.73 -0.63 9.37
N LEU A 40 2.89 -1.42 10.04
CA LEU A 40 3.35 -2.40 11.02
C LEU A 40 4.21 -3.48 10.36
N GLN A 41 3.75 -4.05 9.24
CA GLN A 41 4.52 -5.04 8.48
C GLN A 41 5.87 -4.49 8.03
N LEU A 42 5.89 -3.25 7.54
CA LEU A 42 7.13 -2.59 7.14
C LEU A 42 8.07 -2.38 8.32
N ALA A 43 7.55 -1.96 9.48
CA ALA A 43 8.36 -1.79 10.69
C ALA A 43 8.95 -3.13 11.17
N LEU A 44 8.16 -4.19 11.16
CA LEU A 44 8.61 -5.55 11.52
C LEU A 44 9.66 -6.07 10.54
N ALA A 45 9.41 -5.95 9.23
CA ALA A 45 10.37 -6.33 8.21
C ALA A 45 11.67 -5.54 8.36
N THR A 46 11.59 -4.24 8.62
CA THR A 46 12.76 -3.38 8.85
C THR A 46 13.53 -3.77 10.11
N ALA A 47 12.84 -4.15 11.19
CA ALA A 47 13.47 -4.61 12.41
C ALA A 47 14.12 -6.00 12.25
N ALA A 48 13.50 -6.89 11.46
CA ALA A 48 14.03 -8.22 11.16
C ALA A 48 15.21 -8.16 10.17
N MET A 49 15.19 -7.21 9.23
CA MET A 49 16.31 -6.90 8.35
C MET A 49 17.39 -6.17 9.15
N GLY A 50 18.35 -6.91 9.72
CA GLY A 50 19.53 -6.31 10.37
C GLY A 50 20.37 -5.44 9.43
N THR A 51 21.38 -4.73 9.97
CA THR A 51 22.27 -3.79 9.24
C THR A 51 23.05 -4.40 8.05
N GLY A 52 23.05 -5.72 7.89
CA GLY A 52 23.83 -6.45 6.88
C GLY A 52 23.34 -6.24 5.44
N PHE A 53 22.22 -6.86 5.06
CA PHE A 53 21.78 -6.95 3.65
C PHE A 53 21.38 -5.62 3.03
N THR A 54 20.91 -4.66 3.82
CA THR A 54 20.47 -3.34 3.35
C THR A 54 21.60 -2.29 3.35
N ARG A 55 22.81 -2.63 3.80
CA ARG A 55 23.96 -1.70 3.94
C ARG A 55 23.61 -0.39 4.67
N GLY A 56 22.70 -0.45 5.64
CA GLY A 56 22.24 0.71 6.39
C GLY A 56 21.11 1.51 5.73
N TRP A 57 20.59 1.10 4.57
CA TRP A 57 19.36 1.67 4.02
C TRP A 57 18.17 1.27 4.89
N LYS A 58 17.34 2.26 5.24
CA LYS A 58 16.14 2.09 6.05
C LYS A 58 14.95 2.60 5.24
N PRO A 59 13.92 1.77 4.98
CA PRO A 59 12.74 2.23 4.27
C PRO A 59 12.07 3.33 5.07
N ASP A 60 11.74 4.43 4.40
CA ASP A 60 10.94 5.50 4.97
C ASP A 60 9.50 5.35 4.50
N ALA A 61 8.56 5.50 5.43
CA ALA A 61 7.13 5.46 5.13
C ALA A 61 6.63 6.79 4.58
N ASP A 62 7.40 7.87 4.72
CA ASP A 62 7.05 9.18 4.17
C ASP A 62 7.30 9.21 2.66
N ARG A 63 6.26 9.58 1.91
CA ARG A 63 6.32 9.80 0.45
C ARG A 63 7.28 10.94 0.08
N ASN A 64 7.55 11.86 1.00
CA ASN A 64 8.44 13.02 0.79
C ASN A 64 9.83 12.86 1.43
N ALA A 65 10.20 11.65 1.88
CA ALA A 65 11.54 11.40 2.36
C ALA A 65 12.56 11.71 1.24
N ARG A 66 13.47 12.65 1.52
CA ARG A 66 14.52 13.12 0.58
C ARG A 66 15.74 12.21 0.60
#